data_AF-A0A7W0YA72-F1
#
_entry.id   AF-A0A7W0YA72-F1
#
_cell.length_a   1.000
_cell.length_b   1.000
_cell.length_c   1.000
_cell.angle_alpha   90.00
_cell.angle_beta   90.00
_cell.angle_gamma   90.00
#
_symmetry.space_group_name_H-M   'P 1'
#
loop_
_entity.id
_entity.type
_entity.pdbx_description
1 polymer ?
#
loop_
_entity_poly.entity_id
_entity_poly.type
_entity_poly.pdbx_seq_one_letter_code
_entity_poly.pdbx_strand_id
1 'polypeptide(L)'
;IYSFGALMFELLTGQHLYNGSTAVGVLTKHLTAEPDAPSMRAPKMGIPPAVDHLCRKALARDPAQRWQSAQELAEAIEEIYTETVGDITGAGSRSASRGLGGGRLVVEEDSPSDVRLRRSDIDQFETAIKRRRVYVFIATVLVIGGIGAGIAYLMTRERAALTEEREPNNDASQASRITANTPITGHLGRRMSAIDGDRDTYIVRYPTGERHVVTVTVTGIPNLDLNLGVFDPDGRGANIDEGPLGEGEVVHRRAVTGPVVISVGQTMTAGQRFPIENVSDAYTLTVTEEALDQGEIEPNGTAADATALEPTFALRGYLDSRADVDLLRWTGAAGTYNVVVRADGIPLQWRVGDDKPRTPGATKLPLAAGDLIRIERTDRAAKGPLVGRDVAWSITVTN
;
A
#
# COMPACT_ATOMS: atom_id res chain seq x y z
N ILE A 1 -12.83 -9.52 37.37
CA ILE A 1 -14.05 -10.19 37.91
C ILE A 1 -14.26 -11.56 37.30
N TYR A 2 -14.83 -11.72 36.09
CA TYR A 2 -15.17 -13.04 35.53
C TYR A 2 -14.00 -14.05 35.52
N SER A 3 -12.83 -13.67 34.98
CA SER A 3 -11.64 -14.54 34.96
C SER A 3 -11.14 -14.93 36.36
N PHE A 4 -11.33 -14.05 37.35
CA PHE A 4 -11.02 -14.35 38.75
C PHE A 4 -12.05 -15.30 39.36
N GLY A 5 -13.34 -15.17 39.01
CA GLY A 5 -14.37 -16.14 39.38
C GLY A 5 -14.08 -17.53 38.83
N ALA A 6 -13.54 -17.62 37.60
CA ALA A 6 -13.13 -18.89 36.99
C ALA A 6 -11.89 -19.50 37.69
N LEU A 7 -10.88 -18.68 38.01
CA LEU A 7 -9.74 -19.08 38.82
C LEU A 7 -10.17 -19.57 40.21
N MET A 8 -11.08 -18.84 40.87
CA MET A 8 -11.58 -19.19 42.19
C MET A 8 -12.41 -20.48 42.16
N PHE A 9 -13.22 -20.71 41.13
CA PHE A 9 -13.89 -22.01 40.92
C PHE A 9 -12.87 -23.16 40.85
N GLU A 10 -11.77 -22.96 40.12
CA GLU A 10 -10.72 -23.95 39.97
C GLU A 10 -9.95 -24.20 41.28
N LEU A 11 -9.65 -23.15 42.04
CA LEU A 11 -9.03 -23.26 43.38
C LEU A 11 -9.94 -23.99 44.39
N LEU A 12 -11.26 -23.78 44.31
CA LEU A 12 -12.23 -24.44 45.21
C LEU A 12 -12.50 -25.90 44.84
N THR A 13 -12.49 -26.24 43.55
CA THR A 13 -12.93 -27.56 43.05
C THR A 13 -11.79 -28.47 42.57
N GLY A 14 -10.59 -27.91 42.38
CA GLY A 14 -9.46 -28.60 41.72
C GLY A 14 -9.69 -28.87 40.23
N GLN A 15 -10.66 -28.22 39.59
CA GLN A 15 -11.06 -28.47 38.21
C GLN A 15 -11.36 -27.16 37.46
N HIS A 16 -10.94 -27.08 36.20
CA HIS A 16 -11.38 -25.98 35.32
C HIS A 16 -12.91 -25.91 35.24
N LEU A 17 -13.44 -24.69 35.25
CA LEU A 17 -14.87 -24.40 35.11
C LEU A 17 -15.51 -25.15 33.93
N TYR A 18 -14.87 -25.06 32.76
CA TYR A 18 -15.28 -25.73 31.54
C TYR A 18 -14.15 -26.53 30.88
N ASN A 19 -14.34 -27.84 30.80
CA ASN A 19 -13.47 -28.75 30.04
C ASN A 19 -14.02 -28.97 28.62
N GLY A 20 -13.13 -29.17 27.63
CA GLY A 20 -13.50 -29.44 26.25
C GLY A 20 -12.37 -30.11 25.48
N SER A 21 -12.70 -30.90 24.45
CA SER A 21 -11.72 -31.60 23.60
C SER A 21 -10.97 -30.69 22.64
N THR A 22 -11.41 -29.43 22.49
CA THR A 22 -10.74 -28.39 21.69
C THR A 22 -10.89 -27.03 22.36
N ALA A 23 -9.96 -26.10 22.10
CA ALA A 23 -10.00 -24.73 22.62
C ALA A 23 -11.30 -23.99 22.22
N VAL A 24 -11.78 -24.19 20.99
CA VAL A 24 -13.06 -23.64 20.50
C VAL A 24 -14.24 -24.19 21.30
N GLY A 25 -14.20 -25.46 21.72
CA GLY A 25 -15.21 -26.06 22.58
C GLY A 25 -15.25 -25.45 23.98
N VAL A 26 -14.09 -25.13 24.56
CA VAL A 26 -14.00 -24.42 25.86
C VAL A 26 -14.52 -22.98 25.73
N LEU A 27 -14.10 -22.25 24.69
CA LEU A 27 -14.60 -20.89 24.41
C LEU A 27 -16.12 -20.86 24.22
N THR A 28 -16.68 -21.83 23.49
CA THR A 28 -18.13 -21.94 23.29
C THR A 28 -18.86 -22.12 24.61
N LYS A 29 -18.32 -22.95 25.54
CA LYS A 29 -18.91 -23.13 26.87
C LYS A 29 -18.89 -21.84 27.69
N HIS A 30 -17.82 -21.04 27.66
CA HIS A 30 -17.81 -19.71 28.29
C HIS A 30 -18.90 -18.76 27.73
N LEU A 31 -19.29 -18.93 26.47
CA LEU A 31 -20.32 -18.10 25.83
C LEU A 31 -21.76 -18.60 26.04
N THR A 32 -21.97 -19.90 26.31
CA THR A 32 -23.31 -20.51 26.24
C THR A 32 -23.71 -21.41 27.41
N ALA A 33 -22.76 -21.91 28.22
CA ALA A 33 -23.06 -22.75 29.37
C ALA A 33 -23.28 -21.90 30.63
N GLU A 34 -24.17 -22.37 31.51
CA GLU A 34 -24.28 -21.84 32.86
C GLU A 34 -23.26 -22.54 33.78
N PRO A 35 -22.61 -21.81 34.71
CA PRO A 35 -21.63 -22.38 35.61
C PRO A 35 -22.31 -23.20 36.70
N ASP A 36 -21.87 -24.45 36.89
CA ASP A 36 -22.23 -25.24 38.07
C ASP A 36 -21.84 -24.50 39.36
N ALA A 37 -22.52 -24.79 40.47
CA ALA A 37 -22.03 -24.37 41.79
C ALA A 37 -20.75 -25.15 42.15
N PRO A 38 -19.70 -24.51 42.72
CA PRO A 38 -18.52 -25.21 43.22
C PRO A 38 -18.83 -26.42 44.11
N SER A 39 -19.78 -26.31 45.05
CA SER A 39 -20.22 -27.42 45.91
C SER A 39 -20.80 -28.61 45.13
N MET A 40 -21.51 -28.37 44.02
CA MET A 40 -22.03 -29.42 43.15
C MET A 40 -20.92 -30.13 42.38
N ARG A 41 -19.84 -29.42 42.02
CA ARG A 41 -18.70 -30.02 41.31
C ARG A 41 -17.75 -30.75 42.24
N ALA A 42 -17.57 -30.26 43.47
CA ALA A 42 -16.67 -30.83 44.48
C ALA A 42 -17.36 -31.05 45.85
N PRO A 43 -18.39 -31.92 45.95
CA PRO A 43 -19.20 -32.06 47.16
C PRO A 43 -18.43 -32.56 48.39
N LYS A 44 -17.25 -33.16 48.19
CA LYS A 44 -16.36 -33.61 49.28
C LYS A 44 -15.55 -32.48 49.92
N MET A 45 -15.52 -31.28 49.32
CA MET A 45 -14.71 -30.15 49.79
C MET A 45 -15.42 -29.29 50.85
N GLY A 46 -16.69 -29.56 51.18
CA GLY A 46 -17.42 -28.84 52.23
C GLY A 46 -17.64 -27.35 51.96
N ILE A 47 -17.72 -26.96 50.68
CA ILE A 47 -17.80 -25.55 50.25
C ILE A 47 -19.12 -24.93 50.78
N PRO A 48 -19.07 -23.83 51.57
CA PRO A 48 -20.28 -23.20 52.09
C PRO A 48 -21.15 -22.54 51.01
N PRO A 49 -22.49 -22.47 51.18
CA PRO A 49 -23.39 -21.83 50.21
C PRO A 49 -23.08 -20.36 49.91
N ALA A 50 -22.50 -19.63 50.86
CA ALA A 50 -22.06 -18.24 50.66
C ALA A 50 -20.92 -18.15 49.62
N VAL A 51 -19.98 -19.10 49.64
CA VAL A 51 -18.88 -19.19 48.69
C VAL A 51 -19.38 -19.60 47.29
N ASP A 52 -20.36 -20.50 47.20
CA ASP A 52 -21.04 -20.81 45.94
C ASP A 52 -21.74 -19.59 45.33
N HIS A 53 -22.37 -18.76 46.17
CA HIS A 53 -23.02 -17.52 45.71
C HIS A 53 -21.99 -16.50 45.20
N LEU A 54 -20.91 -16.27 45.95
CA LEU A 54 -19.84 -15.35 45.57
C LEU A 54 -19.18 -15.77 44.24
N CYS A 55 -18.92 -17.07 44.08
CA CYS A 55 -18.39 -17.64 42.84
C CYS A 55 -19.35 -17.47 41.65
N ARG A 56 -20.63 -17.84 41.81
CA ARG A 56 -21.62 -17.73 40.73
C ARG A 56 -21.90 -16.28 40.34
N LYS A 57 -21.97 -15.33 41.28
CA LYS A 57 -22.10 -13.88 40.95
C LYS A 57 -20.87 -13.38 40.17
N ALA A 58 -19.65 -13.80 40.51
CA ALA A 58 -18.47 -13.47 39.71
C ALA A 58 -18.51 -14.07 38.28
N LEU A 59 -19.10 -15.26 38.15
CA LEU A 59 -19.24 -16.02 36.89
C LEU A 59 -20.51 -15.73 36.08
N ALA A 60 -21.32 -14.74 36.47
CA ALA A 60 -22.54 -14.40 35.74
C ALA A 60 -22.25 -14.07 34.26
N ARG A 61 -23.12 -14.49 33.34
CA ARG A 61 -22.94 -14.30 31.89
C ARG A 61 -23.04 -12.83 31.49
N ASP A 62 -24.02 -12.12 32.03
CA ASP A 62 -24.20 -10.69 31.90
C ASP A 62 -23.22 -9.92 32.82
N PRO A 63 -22.37 -9.01 32.31
CA PRO A 63 -21.53 -8.15 33.13
C PRO A 63 -22.28 -7.32 34.19
N ALA A 64 -23.52 -6.90 33.92
CA ALA A 64 -24.32 -6.11 34.87
C ALA A 64 -24.78 -6.92 36.09
N GLN A 65 -24.79 -8.26 35.99
CA GLN A 65 -25.14 -9.18 37.09
C GLN A 65 -23.92 -9.61 37.93
N ARG A 66 -22.72 -9.11 37.61
CA ARG A 66 -21.49 -9.39 38.35
C ARG A 66 -21.26 -8.40 39.49
N TRP A 67 -20.23 -8.67 40.29
CA TRP A 67 -19.55 -7.63 41.06
C TRP A 67 -19.03 -6.56 40.09
N GLN A 68 -19.38 -5.30 40.33
CA GLN A 68 -19.10 -4.15 39.45
C GLN A 68 -17.69 -3.60 39.64
N SER A 69 -17.05 -3.89 40.77
CA SER A 69 -15.63 -3.57 41.01
C SER A 69 -14.87 -4.73 41.66
N ALA A 70 -13.54 -4.68 41.61
CA ALA A 70 -12.69 -5.64 42.33
C ALA A 70 -12.76 -5.42 43.86
N GLN A 71 -13.01 -4.17 44.28
CA GLN A 71 -13.19 -3.77 45.67
C GLN A 71 -14.46 -4.41 46.27
N GLU A 72 -15.61 -4.29 45.59
CA GLU A 72 -16.90 -4.90 45.98
C GLU A 72 -16.78 -6.44 46.14
N LEU A 73 -15.98 -7.08 45.28
CA LEU A 73 -15.70 -8.52 45.38
C LEU A 73 -14.76 -8.85 46.55
N ALA A 74 -13.75 -8.02 46.83
CA ALA A 74 -12.85 -8.23 47.96
C ALA A 74 -13.58 -8.06 49.31
N GLU A 75 -14.40 -7.02 49.44
CA GLU A 75 -15.25 -6.78 50.62
C GLU A 75 -16.19 -7.96 50.91
N ALA A 76 -16.82 -8.53 49.87
CA ALA A 76 -17.66 -9.72 50.00
C ALA A 76 -16.88 -11.00 50.38
N ILE A 77 -15.59 -11.10 50.03
CA ILE A 77 -14.72 -12.21 50.48
C ILE A 77 -14.36 -12.01 51.96
N GLU A 78 -14.03 -10.78 52.37
CA GLU A 78 -13.69 -10.43 53.76
C GLU A 78 -14.87 -10.59 54.71
N GLU A 79 -16.09 -10.24 54.29
CA GLU A 79 -17.33 -10.45 55.04
C GLU A 79 -17.56 -11.94 55.33
N ILE A 80 -17.58 -12.78 54.28
CA ILE A 80 -17.74 -14.25 54.41
C ILE A 80 -16.61 -14.86 55.25
N TYR A 81 -15.37 -14.38 55.11
CA TYR A 81 -14.24 -14.84 55.93
C TYR A 81 -14.45 -14.49 57.41
N THR A 82 -14.91 -13.27 57.71
CA THR A 82 -15.17 -12.80 59.07
C THR A 82 -16.33 -13.57 59.72
N GLU A 83 -17.41 -13.85 58.99
CA GLU A 83 -18.50 -14.71 59.47
C GLU A 83 -18.02 -16.15 59.72
N THR A 84 -17.31 -16.75 58.76
CA THR A 84 -16.88 -18.16 58.83
C THR A 84 -15.80 -18.40 59.90
N VAL A 85 -14.93 -17.43 60.16
CA VAL A 85 -13.83 -17.54 61.14
C VAL A 85 -14.20 -16.94 62.50
N GLY A 86 -15.12 -15.98 62.56
CA GLY A 86 -15.67 -15.44 63.80
C GLY A 86 -16.31 -16.53 64.67
N ASP A 87 -17.08 -17.44 64.05
CA ASP A 87 -17.70 -18.58 64.72
C ASP A 87 -16.66 -19.54 65.36
N ILE A 88 -15.47 -19.68 64.77
CA ILE A 88 -14.38 -20.53 65.28
C ILE A 88 -13.79 -19.97 66.59
N THR A 89 -13.93 -18.67 66.84
CA THR A 89 -13.39 -17.99 68.04
C THR A 89 -14.45 -17.61 69.09
N GLY A 90 -15.75 -17.74 68.78
CA GLY A 90 -16.84 -17.22 69.62
C GLY A 90 -17.64 -18.24 70.45
N ALA A 91 -17.66 -19.54 70.10
CA ALA A 91 -18.70 -20.47 70.56
C ALA A 91 -18.30 -21.44 71.70
N GLY A 92 -17.41 -21.02 72.61
CA GLY A 92 -17.02 -21.80 73.79
C GLY A 92 -17.98 -21.69 74.98
N SER A 93 -19.27 -22.07 74.88
CA SER A 93 -20.12 -22.57 76.01
C SER A 93 -21.63 -22.69 75.67
N ARG A 94 -22.08 -23.92 75.35
CA ARG A 94 -23.14 -24.66 76.09
C ARG A 94 -23.56 -25.91 75.33
N SER A 95 -23.03 -27.06 75.75
CA SER A 95 -23.61 -28.37 75.43
C SER A 95 -24.35 -28.89 76.66
N ALA A 96 -25.65 -29.10 76.55
CA ALA A 96 -26.46 -29.76 77.57
C ALA A 96 -27.60 -30.53 76.89
N SER A 97 -27.57 -31.83 77.10
CA SER A 97 -28.47 -32.85 76.59
C SER A 97 -29.96 -32.66 76.93
N ARG A 98 -30.83 -33.11 76.01
CA ARG A 98 -31.93 -34.06 76.29
C ARG A 98 -32.53 -34.61 74.99
N GLY A 99 -32.91 -35.88 75.00
CA GLY A 99 -33.57 -36.57 73.88
C GLY A 99 -35.07 -36.81 74.15
N LEU A 100 -35.58 -37.91 73.59
CA LEU A 100 -37.00 -38.26 73.38
C LEU A 100 -37.59 -37.53 72.14
N GLY A 101 -38.34 -38.16 71.23
CA GLY A 101 -38.66 -39.59 71.10
C GLY A 101 -39.98 -39.82 70.35
N GLY A 102 -39.98 -40.74 69.37
CA GLY A 102 -41.17 -41.34 68.75
C GLY A 102 -41.98 -40.46 67.77
N GLY A 103 -42.28 -40.98 66.56
CA GLY A 103 -43.24 -40.30 65.68
C GLY A 103 -43.31 -40.70 64.19
N ARG A 104 -43.87 -41.88 63.90
CA ARG A 104 -44.80 -42.12 62.76
C ARG A 104 -44.25 -42.02 61.31
N LEU A 105 -43.84 -43.16 60.76
CA LEU A 105 -43.87 -43.48 59.32
C LEU A 105 -45.29 -43.87 58.87
N VAL A 106 -45.95 -43.10 58.00
CA VAL A 106 -46.96 -43.57 57.01
C VAL A 106 -47.08 -42.51 55.89
N VAL A 107 -47.44 -42.97 54.67
CA VAL A 107 -47.80 -42.21 53.45
C VAL A 107 -46.56 -41.76 52.66
N GLU A 108 -46.35 -42.10 51.37
CA GLU A 108 -47.16 -42.87 50.39
C GLU A 108 -46.26 -43.63 49.37
N GLU A 109 -46.83 -44.59 48.62
CA GLU A 109 -46.26 -45.13 47.36
C GLU A 109 -47.37 -45.13 46.29
N ASP A 110 -47.20 -44.38 45.19
CA ASP A 110 -47.92 -44.65 43.94
C ASP A 110 -47.15 -44.23 42.67
N SER A 111 -46.93 -45.23 41.81
CA SER A 111 -46.79 -45.21 40.35
C SER A 111 -45.55 -44.64 39.62
N PRO A 112 -45.24 -45.15 38.40
CA PRO A 112 -43.91 -45.09 37.79
C PRO A 112 -43.83 -44.23 36.50
N SER A 113 -42.62 -43.92 36.04
CA SER A 113 -42.37 -43.40 34.68
C SER A 113 -41.17 -44.07 33.99
N ASP A 114 -41.47 -45.14 33.25
CA ASP A 114 -40.56 -45.86 32.37
C ASP A 114 -40.29 -45.00 31.10
N VAL A 115 -39.20 -44.21 31.07
CA VAL A 115 -38.86 -43.36 29.91
C VAL A 115 -38.25 -44.20 28.78
N ARG A 116 -39.11 -44.82 27.98
CA ARG A 116 -38.72 -45.48 26.72
C ARG A 116 -38.85 -44.50 25.55
N LEU A 117 -37.70 -44.03 25.05
CA LEU A 117 -37.59 -43.25 23.81
C LEU A 117 -38.27 -43.98 22.65
N ARG A 118 -39.11 -43.26 21.88
CA ARG A 118 -39.80 -43.84 20.72
C ARG A 118 -38.96 -43.66 19.46
N ARG A 119 -39.14 -44.58 18.51
CA ARG A 119 -38.41 -44.59 17.22
C ARG A 119 -38.63 -43.28 16.42
N SER A 120 -39.81 -42.68 16.55
CA SER A 120 -40.18 -41.37 15.99
C SER A 120 -39.33 -40.20 16.50
N ASP A 121 -38.86 -40.28 17.75
CA ASP A 121 -38.09 -39.20 18.37
C ASP A 121 -36.67 -39.20 17.77
N ILE A 122 -36.11 -40.39 17.57
CA ILE A 122 -34.82 -40.62 16.90
C ILE A 122 -34.84 -40.06 15.46
N ASP A 123 -35.92 -40.27 14.70
CA ASP A 123 -36.05 -39.78 13.33
C ASP A 123 -36.14 -38.24 13.25
N GLN A 124 -36.81 -37.59 14.21
CA GLN A 124 -36.81 -36.12 14.30
C GLN A 124 -35.41 -35.57 14.65
N PHE A 125 -34.69 -36.21 15.57
CA PHE A 125 -33.30 -35.87 15.88
C PHE A 125 -32.35 -36.08 14.68
N GLU A 126 -32.47 -37.18 13.93
CA GLU A 126 -31.67 -37.40 12.72
C GLU A 126 -31.89 -36.30 11.67
N THR A 127 -33.15 -35.92 11.44
CA THR A 127 -33.51 -34.93 10.42
C THR A 127 -32.97 -33.54 10.80
N ALA A 128 -33.02 -33.18 12.09
CA ALA A 128 -32.41 -31.96 12.61
C ALA A 128 -30.88 -31.98 12.49
N ILE A 129 -30.22 -33.11 12.80
CA ILE A 129 -28.76 -33.26 12.68
C ILE A 129 -28.31 -33.17 11.21
N LYS A 130 -29.03 -33.80 10.27
CA LYS A 130 -28.74 -33.72 8.83
C LYS A 130 -28.83 -32.28 8.32
N ARG A 131 -29.90 -31.54 8.66
CA ARG A 131 -30.01 -30.10 8.33
C ARG A 131 -28.90 -29.27 8.96
N ARG A 132 -28.58 -29.48 10.25
CA ARG A 132 -27.50 -28.75 10.94
C ARG A 132 -26.12 -29.00 10.32
N ARG A 133 -25.83 -30.23 9.87
CA ARG A 133 -24.59 -30.54 9.13
C ARG A 133 -24.53 -29.82 7.78
N VAL A 134 -25.66 -29.75 7.04
CA VAL A 134 -25.73 -28.99 5.77
C VAL A 134 -25.51 -27.49 6.02
N TYR A 135 -26.13 -26.89 7.03
CA TYR A 135 -25.89 -25.48 7.35
C TYR A 135 -24.47 -25.19 7.82
N VAL A 136 -23.86 -26.08 8.62
CA VAL A 136 -22.45 -25.95 9.00
C VAL A 136 -21.54 -26.05 7.77
N PHE A 137 -21.80 -27.00 6.86
CA PHE A 137 -21.04 -27.13 5.62
C PHE A 137 -21.16 -25.88 4.73
N ILE A 138 -22.37 -25.36 4.52
CA ILE A 138 -22.61 -24.12 3.77
C ILE A 138 -21.89 -22.94 4.44
N ALA A 139 -21.98 -22.80 5.76
CA ALA A 139 -21.29 -21.74 6.49
C ALA A 139 -19.76 -21.86 6.36
N THR A 140 -19.20 -23.07 6.43
CA THR A 140 -17.77 -23.32 6.21
C THR A 140 -17.34 -22.95 4.79
N VAL A 141 -18.12 -23.34 3.77
CA VAL A 141 -17.86 -22.97 2.37
C VAL A 141 -17.94 -21.45 2.16
N LEU A 142 -18.90 -20.76 2.78
CA LEU A 142 -19.01 -19.31 2.73
C LEU A 142 -17.85 -18.60 3.45
N VAL A 143 -17.38 -19.13 4.59
CA VAL A 143 -16.21 -18.59 5.29
C VAL A 143 -14.93 -18.81 4.48
N ILE A 144 -14.71 -20.00 3.92
CA ILE A 144 -13.56 -20.29 3.05
C ILE A 144 -13.62 -19.42 1.78
N GLY A 145 -14.80 -19.29 1.17
CA GLY A 145 -15.02 -18.41 0.02
C GLY A 145 -14.77 -16.93 0.35
N GLY A 146 -15.20 -16.46 1.53
CA GLY A 146 -14.95 -15.10 2.00
C GLY A 146 -13.48 -14.82 2.33
N ILE A 147 -12.78 -15.78 2.93
CA ILE A 147 -11.32 -15.71 3.15
C ILE A 147 -10.58 -15.74 1.81
N GLY A 148 -10.96 -16.63 0.89
CA GLY A 148 -10.40 -16.70 -0.46
C GLY A 148 -10.61 -15.41 -1.24
N ALA A 149 -11.82 -14.85 -1.21
CA ALA A 149 -12.14 -13.55 -1.82
C ALA A 149 -11.40 -12.39 -1.13
N GLY A 150 -11.22 -12.44 0.18
CA GLY A 150 -10.44 -11.43 0.93
C GLY A 150 -8.94 -11.48 0.62
N ILE A 151 -8.36 -12.69 0.52
CA ILE A 151 -6.96 -12.89 0.10
C ILE A 151 -6.80 -12.48 -1.36
N ALA A 152 -7.71 -12.91 -2.24
CA ALA A 152 -7.72 -12.49 -3.64
C ALA A 152 -7.81 -10.97 -3.75
N TYR A 153 -8.74 -10.31 -3.04
CA TYR A 153 -8.85 -8.86 -3.00
C TYR A 153 -7.58 -8.17 -2.49
N LEU A 154 -6.90 -8.72 -1.47
CA LEU A 154 -5.63 -8.18 -0.98
C LEU A 154 -4.45 -8.42 -1.96
N MET A 155 -4.52 -9.44 -2.81
CA MET A 155 -3.53 -9.74 -3.85
C MET A 155 -3.79 -8.96 -5.16
N THR A 156 -5.05 -8.83 -5.59
CA THR A 156 -5.48 -8.06 -6.76
C THR A 156 -5.64 -6.58 -6.47
N ARG A 157 -5.60 -6.18 -5.19
CA ARG A 157 -5.16 -4.83 -4.79
C ARG A 157 -3.65 -4.72 -4.99
N GLU A 158 -3.24 -4.94 -6.23
CA GLU A 158 -2.02 -4.36 -6.75
C GLU A 158 -2.03 -2.88 -6.36
N ARG A 159 -0.88 -2.43 -5.89
CA ARG A 159 -0.72 -1.17 -5.15
C ARG A 159 -1.37 -0.06 -5.97
N ALA A 160 -2.46 0.51 -5.45
CA ALA A 160 -3.09 1.67 -6.07
C ALA A 160 -1.98 2.69 -6.37
N ALA A 161 -1.92 3.13 -7.63
CA ALA A 161 -0.85 3.97 -8.12
C ALA A 161 -0.68 5.18 -7.20
N LEU A 162 0.55 5.51 -6.87
CA LEU A 162 0.85 6.58 -5.93
C LEU A 162 0.52 7.92 -6.62
N THR A 163 -0.51 8.61 -6.12
CA THR A 163 -0.99 9.91 -6.67
C THR A 163 -0.48 11.11 -5.88
N GLU A 164 0.13 10.88 -4.72
CA GLU A 164 0.70 11.88 -3.83
C GLU A 164 1.97 11.28 -3.24
N GLU A 165 3.05 12.06 -3.18
CA GLU A 165 4.38 11.57 -2.77
C GLU A 165 4.44 11.00 -1.35
N ARG A 166 5.58 10.38 -1.02
CA ARG A 166 5.86 9.91 0.34
C ARG A 166 7.29 10.16 0.72
N GLU A 167 7.43 11.00 1.74
CA GLU A 167 8.71 11.37 2.33
C GLU A 167 9.18 10.35 3.39
N PRO A 168 10.50 10.14 3.53
CA PRO A 168 11.59 10.69 2.72
C PRO A 168 11.73 9.96 1.36
N ASN A 169 11.99 10.68 0.27
CA ASN A 169 12.27 10.10 -1.06
C ASN A 169 13.51 10.68 -1.76
N ASN A 170 14.44 11.30 -1.03
CA ASN A 170 15.46 12.19 -1.61
C ASN A 170 16.61 11.50 -2.38
N ASP A 171 16.65 10.17 -2.39
CA ASP A 171 17.63 9.37 -3.14
C ASP A 171 17.04 8.08 -3.74
N ALA A 172 17.80 7.44 -4.65
CA ALA A 172 17.38 6.25 -5.38
C ALA A 172 17.07 5.02 -4.51
N SER A 173 17.60 4.94 -3.28
CA SER A 173 17.29 3.88 -2.32
C SER A 173 15.95 4.11 -1.60
N GLN A 174 15.54 5.37 -1.47
CA GLN A 174 14.27 5.80 -0.88
C GLN A 174 13.18 6.09 -1.93
N ALA A 175 13.51 6.00 -3.23
CA ALA A 175 12.68 6.44 -4.34
C ALA A 175 11.21 5.95 -4.29
N SER A 176 10.28 6.89 -4.41
CA SER A 176 8.84 6.64 -4.42
C SER A 176 8.44 5.89 -5.69
N ARG A 177 7.70 4.79 -5.52
CA ARG A 177 7.29 3.92 -6.64
C ARG A 177 6.00 4.44 -7.26
N ILE A 178 6.09 4.85 -8.51
CA ILE A 178 4.98 5.40 -9.30
C ILE A 178 4.69 4.52 -10.52
N THR A 179 3.56 4.78 -11.17
CA THR A 179 3.08 4.03 -12.34
C THR A 179 3.01 4.97 -13.54
N ALA A 180 3.45 4.52 -14.71
CA ALA A 180 3.33 5.27 -15.95
C ALA A 180 1.86 5.65 -16.21
N ASN A 181 1.65 6.76 -16.92
CA ASN A 181 0.36 7.34 -17.26
C ASN A 181 -0.53 7.70 -16.06
N THR A 182 0.01 7.69 -14.83
CA THR A 182 -0.64 8.20 -13.62
C THR A 182 0.12 9.43 -13.13
N PRO A 183 -0.50 10.63 -13.13
CA PRO A 183 0.11 11.81 -12.52
C PRO A 183 0.28 11.64 -11.01
N ILE A 184 1.39 12.12 -10.48
CA ILE A 184 1.66 12.23 -9.04
C ILE A 184 1.90 13.68 -8.64
N THR A 185 1.26 14.09 -7.55
CA THR A 185 1.51 15.37 -6.90
C THR A 185 2.68 15.24 -5.93
N GLY A 186 3.63 16.18 -6.00
CA GLY A 186 4.74 16.28 -5.06
C GLY A 186 5.09 17.72 -4.69
N HIS A 187 5.93 17.91 -3.66
CA HIS A 187 6.29 19.20 -3.10
C HIS A 187 7.77 19.20 -2.72
N LEU A 188 8.54 20.12 -3.31
CA LEU A 188 9.92 20.32 -2.88
C LEU A 188 9.92 21.04 -1.54
N GLY A 189 10.37 20.33 -0.50
CA GLY A 189 10.35 20.76 0.89
C GLY A 189 11.48 21.72 1.25
N ARG A 190 12.11 21.45 2.40
CA ARG A 190 13.19 22.30 2.93
C ARG A 190 14.52 21.92 2.31
N ARG A 191 15.36 22.91 2.03
CA ARG A 191 16.66 22.66 1.41
C ARG A 191 17.52 21.76 2.30
N MET A 192 18.19 20.79 1.67
CA MET A 192 19.14 19.90 2.34
C MET A 192 20.36 20.67 2.87
N SER A 193 20.76 21.76 2.19
CA SER A 193 21.85 22.63 2.65
C SER A 193 21.69 24.08 2.15
N ALA A 194 22.67 24.94 2.42
CA ALA A 194 22.72 26.30 1.86
C ALA A 194 22.96 26.34 0.33
N ILE A 195 23.44 25.24 -0.25
CA ILE A 195 23.77 25.10 -1.68
C ILE A 195 23.01 23.95 -2.36
N ASP A 196 22.47 23.01 -1.59
CA ASP A 196 21.71 21.87 -2.08
C ASP A 196 20.22 22.10 -1.79
N GLY A 197 19.42 22.20 -2.86
CA GLY A 197 17.97 22.25 -2.77
C GLY A 197 17.37 20.95 -2.24
N ASP A 198 16.06 20.92 -2.09
CA ASP A 198 15.37 19.63 -1.93
C ASP A 198 15.34 18.88 -3.29
N ARG A 199 15.12 17.57 -3.23
CA ARG A 199 15.05 16.69 -4.39
C ARG A 199 14.18 15.49 -4.06
N ASP A 200 13.29 15.16 -4.98
CA ASP A 200 12.38 14.04 -4.84
C ASP A 200 12.72 12.99 -5.89
N THR A 201 12.97 11.75 -5.45
CA THR A 201 13.31 10.64 -6.35
C THR A 201 12.14 9.67 -6.50
N TYR A 202 11.89 9.30 -7.75
CA TYR A 202 10.82 8.39 -8.16
C TYR A 202 11.37 7.24 -8.98
N ILE A 203 10.67 6.11 -9.01
CA ILE A 203 11.01 4.97 -9.87
C ILE A 203 9.78 4.37 -10.53
N VAL A 204 9.81 4.28 -11.86
CA VAL A 204 8.87 3.49 -12.67
C VAL A 204 9.57 2.19 -13.07
N ARG A 205 8.82 1.07 -13.06
CA ARG A 205 9.36 -0.26 -13.39
C ARG A 205 8.84 -0.73 -14.73
N TYR A 206 9.72 -0.79 -15.72
CA TYR A 206 9.51 -1.51 -16.97
C TYR A 206 10.21 -2.89 -16.92
N PRO A 207 9.70 -3.90 -17.66
CA PRO A 207 10.38 -5.18 -17.84
C PRO A 207 11.79 -5.01 -18.41
N THR A 208 12.77 -5.72 -17.85
CA THR A 208 14.16 -5.63 -18.34
C THR A 208 14.28 -6.30 -19.71
N GLY A 209 14.78 -5.55 -20.70
CA GLY A 209 15.01 -6.02 -22.06
C GLY A 209 13.87 -5.72 -23.05
N GLU A 210 12.71 -5.29 -22.57
CA GLU A 210 11.65 -4.73 -23.43
C GLU A 210 11.93 -3.24 -23.64
N ARG A 211 11.81 -2.73 -24.88
CA ARG A 211 12.01 -1.31 -25.18
C ARG A 211 10.70 -0.57 -25.01
N HIS A 212 10.69 0.45 -24.17
CA HIS A 212 9.60 1.41 -24.03
C HIS A 212 10.10 2.81 -24.39
N VAL A 213 9.17 3.73 -24.68
CA VAL A 213 9.46 5.16 -24.91
C VAL A 213 8.67 5.94 -23.88
N VAL A 214 9.34 6.87 -23.18
CA VAL A 214 8.70 7.69 -22.15
C VAL A 214 8.97 9.18 -22.37
N THR A 215 7.92 9.97 -22.25
CA THR A 215 8.04 11.42 -22.05
C THR A 215 7.74 11.73 -20.60
N VAL A 216 8.69 12.36 -19.91
CA VAL A 216 8.56 12.72 -18.51
C VAL A 216 8.34 14.22 -18.43
N THR A 217 7.26 14.65 -17.78
CA THR A 217 6.91 16.07 -17.64
C THR A 217 6.67 16.39 -16.17
N VAL A 218 7.25 17.47 -15.67
CA VAL A 218 6.97 18.05 -14.37
C VAL A 218 6.40 19.46 -14.55
N THR A 219 5.34 19.83 -13.84
CA THR A 219 4.80 21.20 -13.88
C THR A 219 5.63 22.16 -13.04
N GLY A 220 5.64 23.44 -13.41
CA GLY A 220 6.36 24.47 -12.67
C GLY A 220 5.80 24.75 -11.28
N ILE A 221 6.69 25.15 -10.36
CA ILE A 221 6.35 25.68 -9.04
C ILE A 221 6.62 27.19 -9.04
N PRO A 222 5.67 28.04 -8.63
CA PRO A 222 5.87 29.49 -8.57
C PRO A 222 7.14 29.90 -7.82
N ASN A 223 7.95 30.76 -8.46
CA ASN A 223 9.24 31.23 -7.95
C ASN A 223 10.28 30.13 -7.70
N LEU A 224 10.16 28.94 -8.30
CA LEU A 224 11.16 27.89 -8.22
C LEU A 224 11.77 27.61 -9.59
N ASP A 225 13.07 27.33 -9.59
CA ASP A 225 13.85 26.93 -10.76
C ASP A 225 13.99 25.41 -10.64
N LEU A 226 13.37 24.66 -11.55
CA LEU A 226 13.27 23.20 -11.46
C LEU A 226 14.27 22.53 -12.40
N ASN A 227 14.86 21.43 -11.95
CA ASN A 227 15.51 20.46 -12.81
C ASN A 227 14.76 19.12 -12.83
N LEU A 228 14.82 18.45 -13.97
CA LEU A 228 14.23 17.13 -14.20
C LEU A 228 15.29 16.16 -14.71
N GLY A 229 15.61 15.15 -13.89
CA GLY A 229 16.51 14.06 -14.23
C GLY A 229 15.75 12.79 -14.58
N VAL A 230 16.17 12.08 -15.63
CA VAL A 230 15.61 10.79 -16.07
C VAL A 230 16.76 9.84 -16.41
N PHE A 231 16.98 8.84 -15.55
CA PHE A 231 18.15 7.96 -15.55
C PHE A 231 17.77 6.47 -15.56
N ASP A 232 18.66 5.64 -16.11
CA ASP A 232 18.69 4.21 -15.80
C ASP A 232 19.22 3.99 -14.35
N PRO A 233 19.15 2.76 -13.80
CA PRO A 233 19.61 2.46 -12.44
C PRO A 233 21.14 2.55 -12.27
N ASP A 234 21.90 2.59 -13.37
CA ASP A 234 23.35 2.80 -13.40
C ASP A 234 23.70 4.32 -13.37
N GLY A 235 22.69 5.20 -13.39
CA GLY A 235 22.85 6.66 -13.36
C GLY A 235 23.08 7.29 -14.74
N ARG A 236 22.90 6.57 -15.85
CA ARG A 236 22.99 7.15 -17.20
C ARG A 236 21.64 7.71 -17.61
N GLY A 237 21.61 8.98 -17.98
CA GLY A 237 20.34 9.69 -18.19
C GLY A 237 20.50 11.02 -18.90
N ALA A 238 19.42 11.79 -18.86
CA ALA A 238 19.42 13.22 -19.11
C ALA A 238 19.05 13.96 -17.81
N ASN A 239 19.54 15.18 -17.65
CA ASN A 239 19.09 16.11 -16.60
C ASN A 239 18.88 17.47 -17.24
N ILE A 240 17.61 17.90 -17.33
CA ILE A 240 17.19 19.12 -18.00
C ILE A 240 16.96 20.22 -16.95
N ASP A 241 17.39 21.43 -17.31
CA ASP A 241 17.49 22.65 -16.48
C ASP A 241 17.53 23.85 -17.45
N GLU A 242 16.44 24.01 -18.22
CA GLU A 242 16.31 24.84 -19.42
C GLU A 242 15.02 25.70 -19.42
N GLY A 243 14.08 25.39 -18.53
CA GLY A 243 12.92 26.20 -18.18
C GLY A 243 13.28 27.41 -17.32
N PRO A 244 12.51 28.50 -17.39
CA PRO A 244 12.65 29.63 -16.48
C PRO A 244 12.02 29.37 -15.10
N LEU A 245 12.45 30.17 -14.12
CA LEU A 245 11.82 30.32 -12.81
C LEU A 245 10.28 30.38 -12.90
N GLY A 246 9.60 29.40 -12.29
CA GLY A 246 8.14 29.27 -12.28
C GLY A 246 7.56 28.30 -13.31
N GLU A 247 8.36 27.85 -14.28
CA GLU A 247 7.94 26.88 -15.30
C GLU A 247 8.39 25.46 -14.97
N GLY A 248 7.76 24.50 -15.64
CA GLY A 248 8.05 23.08 -15.50
C GLY A 248 9.14 22.62 -16.44
N GLU A 249 9.49 21.33 -16.39
CA GLU A 249 10.48 20.71 -17.26
C GLU A 249 9.94 19.47 -17.97
N VAL A 250 10.57 19.11 -19.08
CA VAL A 250 10.22 17.95 -19.89
C VAL A 250 11.46 17.24 -20.43
N VAL A 251 11.41 15.92 -20.44
CA VAL A 251 12.33 15.05 -21.18
C VAL A 251 11.48 14.27 -22.18
N HIS A 252 11.64 14.54 -23.47
CA HIS A 252 10.83 13.93 -24.52
C HIS A 252 11.36 12.55 -24.91
N ARG A 253 10.42 11.62 -25.12
CA ARG A 253 10.56 10.39 -25.91
C ARG A 253 11.85 9.59 -25.69
N ARG A 254 12.23 9.41 -24.42
CA ARG A 254 13.41 8.64 -24.03
C ARG A 254 13.14 7.13 -24.08
N ALA A 255 14.00 6.38 -24.77
CA ALA A 255 14.04 4.93 -24.71
C ALA A 255 14.45 4.45 -23.32
N VAL A 256 13.70 3.50 -22.77
CA VAL A 256 14.04 2.78 -21.55
C VAL A 256 13.91 1.27 -21.79
N THR A 257 14.80 0.48 -21.17
CA THR A 257 14.87 -0.98 -21.32
C THR A 257 14.84 -1.72 -19.98
N GLY A 258 14.29 -1.07 -18.96
CA GLY A 258 14.23 -1.55 -17.58
C GLY A 258 13.71 -0.45 -16.64
N PRO A 259 13.91 -0.59 -15.32
CA PRO A 259 13.47 0.43 -14.36
C PRO A 259 14.11 1.80 -14.65
N VAL A 260 13.31 2.86 -14.60
CA VAL A 260 13.77 4.24 -14.80
C VAL A 260 13.64 5.02 -13.49
N VAL A 261 14.68 5.73 -13.13
CA VAL A 261 14.74 6.63 -11.97
C VAL A 261 14.50 8.05 -12.46
N ILE A 262 13.52 8.73 -11.89
CA ILE A 262 13.24 10.14 -12.15
C ILE A 262 13.63 10.94 -10.91
N SER A 263 14.27 12.10 -11.08
CA SER A 263 14.49 13.05 -10.00
C SER A 263 13.92 14.42 -10.36
N VAL A 264 13.10 14.98 -9.48
CA VAL A 264 12.67 16.38 -9.54
C VAL A 264 13.45 17.14 -8.46
N GLY A 265 13.98 18.32 -8.74
CA GLY A 265 14.74 19.08 -7.74
C GLY A 265 14.80 20.56 -8.02
N GLN A 266 15.24 21.34 -7.02
CA GLN A 266 15.51 22.76 -7.19
C GLN A 266 16.91 22.99 -7.78
N THR A 267 17.02 23.83 -8.81
CA THR A 267 18.30 24.36 -9.31
C THR A 267 18.82 25.48 -8.41
N MET A 268 20.10 25.37 -8.02
CA MET A 268 20.74 26.23 -7.01
C MET A 268 21.97 26.94 -7.59
N THR A 269 21.76 27.96 -8.43
CA THR A 269 22.88 28.71 -9.03
C THR A 269 23.67 29.53 -7.99
N ALA A 270 24.98 29.30 -7.92
CA ALA A 270 25.86 29.99 -6.98
C ALA A 270 25.83 31.53 -7.15
N GLY A 271 25.53 32.23 -6.05
CA GLY A 271 25.42 33.70 -6.03
C GLY A 271 24.04 34.26 -6.38
N GLN A 272 23.08 33.42 -6.78
CA GLN A 272 21.68 33.83 -6.94
C GLN A 272 21.05 34.10 -5.57
N ARG A 273 20.32 35.22 -5.45
CA ARG A 273 19.51 35.46 -4.26
C ARG A 273 18.24 34.63 -4.37
N PHE A 274 18.26 33.44 -3.77
CA PHE A 274 17.13 32.53 -3.82
C PHE A 274 15.87 33.15 -3.18
N PRO A 275 14.68 32.86 -3.74
CA PRO A 275 13.43 33.16 -3.07
C PRO A 275 13.28 32.35 -1.77
N ILE A 276 12.30 32.77 -0.97
CA ILE A 276 11.85 32.06 0.23
C ILE A 276 11.47 30.63 -0.17
N GLU A 277 11.80 29.64 0.67
CA GLU A 277 11.49 28.23 0.42
C GLU A 277 9.98 28.06 0.16
N ASN A 278 9.62 27.54 -1.02
CA ASN A 278 8.23 27.32 -1.40
C ASN A 278 7.77 25.92 -1.03
N VAL A 279 7.61 25.70 0.28
CA VAL A 279 7.27 24.39 0.88
C VAL A 279 5.77 24.03 0.82
N SER A 280 4.98 24.73 -0.01
CA SER A 280 3.52 24.59 -0.06
C SER A 280 2.93 24.45 -1.46
N ASP A 281 3.58 25.01 -2.49
CA ASP A 281 3.11 24.85 -3.86
C ASP A 281 3.58 23.49 -4.40
N ALA A 282 2.64 22.73 -4.95
CA ALA A 282 2.91 21.40 -5.50
C ALA A 282 3.29 21.44 -6.98
N TYR A 283 4.14 20.51 -7.40
CA TYR A 283 4.25 20.12 -8.80
C TYR A 283 3.41 18.88 -9.09
N THR A 284 3.10 18.65 -10.36
CA THR A 284 2.59 17.38 -10.89
C THR A 284 3.66 16.77 -11.78
N LEU A 285 4.13 15.58 -11.44
CA LEU A 285 5.01 14.77 -12.28
C LEU A 285 4.16 13.73 -13.03
N THR A 286 4.39 13.60 -14.34
CA THR A 286 3.75 12.58 -15.19
C THR A 286 4.80 11.89 -16.04
N VAL A 287 4.85 10.56 -15.97
CA VAL A 287 5.63 9.71 -16.87
C VAL A 287 4.67 9.12 -17.90
N THR A 288 4.62 9.73 -19.09
CA THR A 288 3.77 9.27 -20.19
C THR A 288 4.49 8.19 -20.97
N GLU A 289 3.87 7.03 -21.14
CA GLU A 289 4.38 5.99 -22.03
C GLU A 289 3.86 6.22 -23.45
N GLU A 290 4.77 6.32 -24.41
CA GLU A 290 4.46 6.57 -25.82
C GLU A 290 4.58 5.31 -26.67
N ALA A 291 3.88 5.32 -27.81
CA ALA A 291 3.98 4.25 -28.78
C ALA A 291 5.37 4.22 -29.45
N LEU A 292 5.89 3.01 -29.70
CA LEU A 292 7.03 2.77 -30.59
C LEU A 292 6.62 3.01 -32.06
N ASP A 293 6.45 4.28 -32.41
CA ASP A 293 6.21 4.74 -33.78
C ASP A 293 7.53 5.11 -34.49
N GLN A 294 7.42 5.72 -35.68
CA GLN A 294 8.56 6.17 -36.50
C GLN A 294 9.04 7.60 -36.16
N GLY A 295 8.63 8.18 -35.03
CA GLY A 295 9.17 9.44 -34.53
C GLY A 295 10.59 9.30 -33.96
N GLU A 296 11.18 10.41 -33.56
CA GLU A 296 12.41 10.43 -32.77
C GLU A 296 12.31 9.62 -31.46
N ILE A 297 13.42 9.05 -31.01
CA ILE A 297 13.54 8.40 -29.71
C ILE A 297 14.94 8.66 -29.13
N GLU A 298 15.02 9.25 -27.94
CA GLU A 298 16.28 9.56 -27.25
C GLU A 298 16.88 8.37 -26.48
N PRO A 299 18.21 8.31 -26.22
CA PRO A 299 19.24 9.20 -26.75
C PRO A 299 19.55 8.88 -28.22
N ASN A 300 19.73 9.89 -29.08
CA ASN A 300 20.13 9.66 -30.47
C ASN A 300 21.37 10.43 -30.96
N GLY A 301 21.94 11.33 -30.15
CA GLY A 301 23.06 12.20 -30.53
C GLY A 301 24.41 11.56 -30.84
N THR A 302 24.51 10.22 -30.93
CA THR A 302 25.71 9.50 -31.43
C THR A 302 25.40 8.73 -32.71
N ALA A 303 26.41 8.50 -33.54
CA ALA A 303 26.23 7.73 -34.78
C ALA A 303 25.75 6.28 -34.53
N ALA A 304 25.98 5.71 -33.34
CA ALA A 304 25.50 4.38 -33.00
C ALA A 304 23.98 4.36 -32.72
N ASP A 305 23.47 5.44 -32.15
CA ASP A 305 22.09 5.55 -31.65
C ASP A 305 21.16 6.33 -32.60
N ALA A 306 21.74 6.93 -33.66
CA ALA A 306 21.07 7.77 -34.65
C ALA A 306 19.75 7.20 -35.20
N THR A 307 18.67 7.98 -35.07
CA THR A 307 17.31 7.61 -35.47
C THR A 307 17.22 7.33 -36.98
N ALA A 308 16.57 6.24 -37.39
CA ALA A 308 16.41 5.90 -38.80
C ALA A 308 15.47 6.89 -39.53
N LEU A 309 15.88 7.38 -40.70
CA LEU A 309 15.09 8.27 -41.55
C LEU A 309 14.84 7.62 -42.93
N GLU A 310 13.57 7.33 -43.19
CA GLU A 310 13.09 6.68 -44.42
C GLU A 310 12.60 7.67 -45.49
N PRO A 311 12.61 7.30 -46.79
CA PRO A 311 12.00 8.09 -47.85
C PRO A 311 10.51 8.32 -47.62
N THR A 312 10.03 9.52 -47.98
CA THR A 312 8.64 9.98 -47.89
C THR A 312 8.03 10.04 -46.48
N PHE A 313 8.76 9.62 -45.45
CA PHE A 313 8.33 9.76 -44.08
C PHE A 313 8.55 11.19 -43.56
N ALA A 314 7.65 11.65 -42.68
CA ALA A 314 7.74 12.94 -42.00
C ALA A 314 8.09 12.70 -40.54
N LEU A 315 9.39 12.68 -40.24
CA LEU A 315 9.90 12.48 -38.89
C LEU A 315 9.80 13.78 -38.08
N ARG A 316 9.49 13.64 -36.79
CA ARG A 316 9.39 14.73 -35.82
C ARG A 316 10.23 14.40 -34.60
N GLY A 317 10.77 15.45 -33.99
CA GLY A 317 11.65 15.38 -32.84
C GLY A 317 11.67 16.67 -32.05
N TYR A 318 12.38 16.67 -30.94
CA TYR A 318 12.53 17.78 -29.99
C TYR A 318 14.02 18.07 -29.77
N LEU A 319 14.34 19.22 -29.17
CA LEU A 319 15.70 19.57 -28.77
C LEU A 319 15.62 20.05 -27.33
N ASP A 320 15.73 19.10 -26.39
CA ASP A 320 15.41 19.27 -24.96
C ASP A 320 16.41 20.21 -24.25
N SER A 321 17.59 20.42 -24.83
CA SER A 321 18.62 21.31 -24.29
C SER A 321 19.39 22.12 -25.34
N ARG A 322 20.12 23.15 -24.91
CA ARG A 322 21.09 23.89 -25.74
C ARG A 322 22.21 23.02 -26.28
N ALA A 323 22.57 21.95 -25.57
CA ALA A 323 23.60 21.02 -25.99
C ALA A 323 23.11 20.00 -27.03
N ASP A 324 21.79 19.84 -27.16
CA ASP A 324 21.15 18.69 -27.78
C ASP A 324 21.43 18.52 -29.28
N VAL A 325 21.51 17.27 -29.71
CA VAL A 325 21.97 16.86 -31.03
C VAL A 325 21.12 15.71 -31.51
N ASP A 326 20.41 15.93 -32.61
CA ASP A 326 19.66 14.85 -33.23
C ASP A 326 20.45 14.34 -34.43
N LEU A 327 20.84 13.07 -34.41
CA LEU A 327 21.44 12.41 -35.56
C LEU A 327 20.42 11.47 -36.18
N LEU A 328 20.11 11.73 -37.45
CA LEU A 328 19.22 10.93 -38.25
C LEU A 328 20.03 10.17 -39.31
N ARG A 329 19.88 8.85 -39.37
CA ARG A 329 20.54 7.99 -40.35
C ARG A 329 19.63 7.75 -41.54
N TRP A 330 20.04 8.21 -42.72
CA TRP A 330 19.32 7.93 -43.95
C TRP A 330 19.37 6.44 -44.30
N THR A 331 18.21 5.81 -44.44
CA THR A 331 18.08 4.37 -44.78
C THR A 331 17.63 4.11 -46.22
N GLY A 332 17.24 5.15 -46.95
CA GLY A 332 16.82 5.05 -48.35
C GLY A 332 17.96 4.80 -49.34
N ALA A 333 17.60 4.57 -50.61
CA ALA A 333 18.55 4.39 -51.70
C ALA A 333 19.39 5.66 -51.95
N ALA A 334 20.54 5.49 -52.64
CA ALA A 334 21.31 6.63 -53.10
C ALA A 334 20.56 7.40 -54.20
N GLY A 335 20.45 8.72 -54.06
CA GLY A 335 19.65 9.55 -54.97
C GLY A 335 19.75 11.04 -54.65
N THR A 336 19.06 11.88 -55.43
CA THR A 336 18.93 13.32 -55.15
C THR A 336 17.52 13.59 -54.65
N TYR A 337 17.40 14.08 -53.41
CA TYR A 337 16.13 14.24 -52.70
C TYR A 337 15.84 15.70 -52.38
N ASN A 338 14.55 16.03 -52.33
CA ASN A 338 14.02 17.25 -51.75
C ASN A 338 13.84 17.03 -50.24
N VAL A 339 14.76 17.58 -49.44
CA VAL A 339 14.72 17.57 -47.98
C VAL A 339 14.06 18.86 -47.50
N VAL A 340 13.04 18.75 -46.65
CA VAL A 340 12.33 19.88 -46.05
C VAL A 340 12.44 19.79 -44.54
N VAL A 341 13.15 20.73 -43.91
CA VAL A 341 13.25 20.86 -42.45
C VAL A 341 12.39 22.05 -41.99
N ARG A 342 11.56 21.87 -40.97
CA ARG A 342 10.80 22.94 -40.29
C ARG A 342 11.13 22.97 -38.81
N ALA A 343 11.16 24.17 -38.24
CA ALA A 343 11.63 24.43 -36.89
C ALA A 343 11.01 25.74 -36.38
N ASP A 344 9.67 25.78 -36.34
CA ASP A 344 8.92 27.03 -36.19
C ASP A 344 9.12 27.67 -34.81
N GLY A 345 9.98 28.69 -34.73
CA GLY A 345 10.36 29.33 -33.46
C GLY A 345 11.58 28.71 -32.76
N ILE A 346 12.21 27.68 -33.34
CA ILE A 346 13.44 27.08 -32.81
C ILE A 346 14.65 27.67 -33.56
N PRO A 347 15.66 28.23 -32.87
CA PRO A 347 16.95 28.61 -33.45
C PRO A 347 17.76 27.41 -33.96
N LEU A 348 17.33 26.76 -35.04
CA LEU A 348 17.85 25.46 -35.51
C LEU A 348 18.79 25.59 -36.72
N GLN A 349 19.77 24.69 -36.83
CA GLN A 349 20.53 24.42 -38.06
C GLN A 349 20.64 22.92 -38.31
N TRP A 350 20.92 22.53 -39.56
CA TRP A 350 21.11 21.13 -39.93
C TRP A 350 22.20 20.93 -40.98
N ARG A 351 22.83 19.75 -41.05
CA ARG A 351 23.81 19.37 -42.09
C ARG A 351 23.78 17.87 -42.39
N VAL A 352 24.36 17.47 -43.51
CA VAL A 352 24.59 16.07 -43.87
C VAL A 352 26.09 15.79 -43.74
N GLY A 353 26.49 14.88 -42.85
CA GLY A 353 27.90 14.63 -42.53
C GLY A 353 28.64 15.90 -42.13
N ASP A 354 29.77 16.16 -42.79
CA ASP A 354 30.64 17.33 -42.59
C ASP A 354 30.30 18.54 -43.49
N ASP A 355 29.13 18.53 -44.15
CA ASP A 355 28.66 19.66 -44.92
C ASP A 355 28.55 20.96 -44.08
N LYS A 356 28.58 22.09 -44.79
CA LYS A 356 28.19 23.38 -44.18
C LYS A 356 26.76 23.31 -43.59
N PRO A 357 26.55 23.81 -42.37
CA PRO A 357 25.22 23.97 -41.80
C PRO A 357 24.29 24.80 -42.70
N ARG A 358 23.01 24.41 -42.69
CA ARG A 358 21.90 25.00 -43.43
C ARG A 358 20.84 25.44 -42.43
N THR A 359 20.11 26.50 -42.76
CA THR A 359 18.90 26.88 -42.02
C THR A 359 17.74 25.95 -42.38
N PRO A 360 16.68 25.88 -41.55
CA PRO A 360 15.42 25.24 -41.91
C PRO A 360 14.87 25.77 -43.26
N GLY A 361 14.16 24.92 -43.98
CA GLY A 361 13.67 25.19 -45.33
C GLY A 361 13.73 23.96 -46.24
N ALA A 362 13.38 24.16 -47.52
CA ALA A 362 13.49 23.14 -48.56
C ALA A 362 14.87 23.21 -49.25
N THR A 363 15.58 22.10 -49.33
CA THR A 363 16.87 21.97 -50.03
C THR A 363 16.88 20.69 -50.87
N LYS A 364 17.33 20.78 -52.13
CA LYS A 364 17.57 19.62 -52.97
C LYS A 364 19.04 19.22 -52.90
N LEU A 365 19.34 18.00 -52.45
CA LEU A 365 20.72 17.51 -52.24
C LEU A 365 20.83 15.99 -52.48
N PRO A 366 22.04 15.46 -52.74
CA PRO A 366 22.26 14.02 -52.77
C PRO A 366 22.25 13.42 -51.36
N LEU A 367 21.65 12.23 -51.21
CA LEU A 367 21.79 11.36 -50.03
C LEU A 367 22.22 9.97 -50.48
N ALA A 368 23.06 9.31 -49.69
CA ALA A 368 23.51 7.93 -49.81
C ALA A 368 23.16 7.13 -48.55
N ALA A 369 22.86 5.84 -48.71
CA ALA A 369 22.48 4.98 -47.59
C ALA A 369 23.54 4.98 -46.47
N GLY A 370 23.13 5.32 -45.25
CA GLY A 370 24.01 5.47 -44.11
C GLY A 370 24.46 6.91 -43.80
N ASP A 371 24.17 7.88 -44.67
CA ASP A 371 24.44 9.31 -44.40
C ASP A 371 23.79 9.76 -43.09
N LEU A 372 24.52 10.58 -42.33
CA LEU A 372 24.04 11.15 -41.06
C LEU A 372 23.60 12.59 -41.30
N ILE A 373 22.31 12.86 -41.10
CA ILE A 373 21.75 14.20 -41.05
C ILE A 373 21.78 14.64 -39.59
N ARG A 374 22.56 15.66 -39.29
CA ARG A 374 22.65 16.27 -37.95
C ARG A 374 21.73 17.47 -37.87
N ILE A 375 20.87 17.48 -36.86
CA ILE A 375 20.04 18.61 -36.46
C ILE A 375 20.60 19.11 -35.11
N GLU A 376 20.70 20.43 -34.96
CA GLU A 376 21.18 21.03 -33.71
C GLU A 376 20.73 22.48 -33.56
N ARG A 377 20.72 22.94 -32.31
CA ARG A 377 20.52 24.36 -31.98
C ARG A 377 21.70 25.22 -32.43
N THR A 378 21.41 26.45 -32.85
CA THR A 378 22.37 27.52 -33.19
C THR A 378 22.69 28.41 -31.99
N ASP A 379 21.78 28.48 -31.01
CA ASP A 379 21.88 29.29 -29.80
C ASP A 379 22.55 28.55 -28.62
N ARG A 380 23.44 27.58 -28.92
CA ARG A 380 24.13 26.72 -27.92
C ARG A 380 24.88 27.50 -26.83
N ALA A 381 25.42 28.66 -27.17
CA ALA A 381 26.21 29.51 -26.28
C ALA A 381 25.42 30.70 -25.70
N ALA A 382 24.11 30.80 -26.00
CA ALA A 382 23.25 31.82 -25.41
C ALA A 382 22.90 31.48 -23.95
N LYS A 383 22.41 32.48 -23.21
CA LYS A 383 21.99 32.35 -21.82
C LYS A 383 20.51 32.69 -21.68
N GLY A 384 19.88 32.16 -20.63
CA GLY A 384 18.46 32.33 -20.37
C GLY A 384 17.59 31.27 -21.05
N PRO A 385 16.27 31.42 -21.03
CA PRO A 385 15.31 30.35 -21.31
C PRO A 385 15.45 29.74 -22.70
N LEU A 386 15.17 28.44 -22.81
CA LEU A 386 15.29 27.71 -24.06
C LEU A 386 14.14 28.04 -25.02
N VAL A 387 14.42 28.93 -25.99
CA VAL A 387 13.42 29.39 -26.97
C VAL A 387 12.91 28.21 -27.79
N GLY A 388 11.59 28.00 -27.78
CA GLY A 388 10.95 26.92 -28.52
C GLY A 388 11.17 25.52 -27.95
N ARG A 389 11.48 25.37 -26.65
CA ARG A 389 11.67 24.06 -25.98
C ARG A 389 10.56 23.05 -26.30
N ASP A 390 9.30 23.46 -26.13
CA ASP A 390 8.14 22.57 -26.27
C ASP A 390 7.66 22.44 -27.74
N VAL A 391 8.46 22.90 -28.71
CA VAL A 391 8.13 22.86 -30.13
C VAL A 391 8.88 21.71 -30.80
N ALA A 392 8.13 20.81 -31.45
CA ALA A 392 8.72 19.78 -32.28
C ALA A 392 9.26 20.38 -33.59
N TRP A 393 10.50 20.05 -33.96
CA TRP A 393 10.97 20.20 -35.33
C TRP A 393 10.41 19.07 -36.21
N SER A 394 10.49 19.22 -37.54
CA SER A 394 10.16 18.14 -38.46
C SER A 394 11.07 18.12 -39.68
N ILE A 395 11.36 16.91 -40.17
CA ILE A 395 12.04 16.67 -41.44
C ILE A 395 11.18 15.81 -42.34
N THR A 396 11.17 16.10 -43.64
CA THR A 396 10.52 15.27 -44.65
C THR A 396 11.42 15.14 -45.86
N VAL A 397 11.67 13.92 -46.32
CA VAL A 397 12.53 13.64 -47.47
C VAL A 397 11.70 13.07 -48.60
N THR A 398 11.72 13.70 -49.77
CA THR A 398 10.93 13.30 -50.95
C THR A 398 11.82 13.23 -52.19
N ASN A 399 11.42 12.46 -53.20
CA ASN A 399 12.13 12.37 -54.50
C ASN A 399 12.08 13.69 -55.29
#